data_AF-A0A9E4FIV7-F1
#
_entry.id   AF-A0A9E4FIV7-F1
#
_cell.length_a   1.000
_cell.length_b   1.000
_cell.length_c   1.000
_cell.angle_alpha   90.00
_cell.angle_beta   90.00
_cell.angle_gamma   90.00
#
_symmetry.space_group_name_H-M   'P 1'
#
loop_
_entity.id
_entity.type
_entity.pdbx_description
1 polymer ?
#
loop_
_entity_poly.entity_id
_entity_poly.type
_entity_poly.pdbx_seq_one_letter_code
_entity_poly.pdbx_strand_id
1 'polypeptide(L)' 'MDIVGVANYFVGFVIMAGIYTIFSLGLNVHWGFTGLLNIGVAGFFALGAYTSALMTTPPPDAVLV' A
#
# COMPACT_ATOMS: atom_id res chain seq x y z
N MET A 1 22.42 -7.20 11.06
CA MET A 1 21.21 -6.41 11.25
C MET A 1 21.37 -5.68 12.57
N ASP A 2 21.64 -4.38 12.51
CA ASP A 2 21.57 -3.53 13.69
C ASP A 2 20.10 -3.43 14.16
N ILE A 3 19.90 -3.10 15.44
CA ILE A 3 18.55 -3.05 16.04
C ILE A 3 17.62 -2.07 15.31
N VAL A 4 18.18 -1.00 14.74
CA VAL A 4 17.45 0.02 13.98
C VAL A 4 17.00 -0.55 12.63
N GLY A 5 17.87 -1.30 11.95
CA GLY A 5 17.50 -2.05 10.74
C GLY A 5 16.35 -3.04 10.96
N VAL A 6 16.36 -3.77 12.08
CA VAL A 6 15.25 -4.68 12.43
C VAL A 6 13.96 -3.91 12.71
N ALA A 7 14.04 -2.81 13.47
CA ALA A 7 12.87 -1.97 13.76
C ALA A 7 12.23 -1.41 12.48
N ASN A 8 13.04 -0.89 11.55
CA ASN A 8 12.56 -0.35 10.26
C ASN A 8 11.85 -1.42 9.41
N TYR A 9 12.36 -2.65 9.42
CA TYR A 9 11.70 -3.76 8.73
C TYR A 9 10.30 -4.04 9.32
N PHE A 10 10.19 -4.10 10.65
CA PHE A 10 8.89 -4.30 11.32
C PHE A 10 7.91 -3.16 11.03
N VAL A 11 8.38 -1.91 10.98
CA VAL A 11 7.55 -0.77 10.59
C VAL A 11 6.99 -0.97 9.18
N GLY A 12 7.83 -1.32 8.20
CA GLY A 12 7.38 -1.62 6.84
C GLY A 12 6.38 -2.77 6.77
N PHE A 13 6.62 -3.83 7.55
CA PHE A 13 5.71 -4.97 7.65
C PHE A 13 4.33 -4.58 8.20
N VAL A 14 4.29 -3.82 9.30
CA VAL A 14 3.03 -3.36 9.91
C VAL A 14 2.27 -2.41 8.99
N ILE A 15 2.96 -1.54 8.26
CA ILE A 15 2.33 -0.69 7.23
C ILE A 15 1.63 -1.54 6.17
N MET A 16 2.33 -2.54 5.61
CA MET A 16 1.75 -3.43 4.60
C MET A 16 0.58 -4.26 5.15
N ALA A 17 0.73 -4.81 6.36
CA ALA A 17 -0.32 -5.54 7.04
C ALA A 17 -1.57 -4.67 7.30
N GLY A 18 -1.37 -3.41 7.69
CA GLY A 18 -2.45 -2.44 7.90
C GLY A 18 -3.22 -2.14 6.62
N ILE A 19 -2.51 -1.92 5.50
CA ILE A 19 -3.13 -1.70 4.19
C ILE A 19 -4.01 -2.89 3.80
N TYR A 20 -3.49 -4.12 3.87
CA TYR A 20 -4.26 -5.32 3.52
C TYR A 20 -5.41 -5.60 4.49
N THR A 21 -5.28 -5.25 5.76
CA THR A 21 -6.36 -5.37 6.74
C THR A 21 -7.55 -4.49 6.36
N ILE A 22 -7.30 -3.21 6.05
CA ILE A 22 -8.35 -2.28 5.60
C ILE A 22 -8.95 -2.76 4.27
N PHE A 23 -8.12 -3.24 3.34
CA PHE A 23 -8.56 -3.77 2.05
C PHE A 23 -9.50 -4.97 2.21
N SER A 24 -9.12 -5.93 3.07
CA SER A 24 -9.92 -7.11 3.39
C SER A 24 -11.24 -6.75 4.08
N LEU A 25 -11.23 -5.80 5.01
CA LEU A 25 -12.46 -5.30 5.65
C LEU A 25 -13.40 -4.64 4.65
N GLY A 26 -12.89 -3.78 3.77
CA GLY A 26 -13.69 -3.14 2.73
C GLY A 26 -14.33 -4.15 1.77
N LEU A 27 -13.58 -5.17 1.35
CA LEU A 27 -14.08 -6.25 0.50
C LEU A 27 -15.14 -7.09 1.22
N ASN A 28 -14.95 -7.41 2.50
CA ASN A 28 -15.95 -8.12 3.30
C ASN A 28 -17.26 -7.33 3.40
N VAL A 29 -17.20 -6.00 3.55
CA VAL A 29 -18.41 -5.15 3.60
C VAL A 29 -19.14 -5.13 2.27
N HIS A 30 -18.45 -4.86 1.16
CA HIS A 30 -19.09 -4.78 -0.16
C HIS A 30 -19.57 -6.14 -0.65
N TRP A 31 -18.68 -7.13 -0.75
CA TRP A 31 -19.03 -8.46 -1.28
C TRP A 31 -19.68 -9.37 -0.26
N GLY A 32 -19.19 -9.39 0.98
CA GLY A 32 -19.68 -10.31 2.00
C GLY A 32 -21.05 -9.92 2.55
N PHE A 33 -21.23 -8.65 2.94
CA PHE A 33 -22.48 -8.20 3.57
C PHE A 33 -23.53 -7.71 2.58
N THR A 34 -23.13 -6.88 1.60
CA THR A 34 -24.12 -6.29 0.66
C THR A 34 -24.28 -7.09 -0.63
N GLY A 35 -23.39 -8.04 -0.92
CA GLY A 35 -23.38 -8.80 -2.16
C GLY A 35 -23.05 -7.97 -3.41
N LEU A 36 -22.61 -6.72 -3.24
CA LEU A 36 -22.34 -5.79 -4.33
C LEU A 36 -20.86 -5.86 -4.76
N LEU A 37 -20.64 -5.99 -6.06
CA LEU A 37 -19.32 -6.03 -6.66
C LEU A 37 -18.75 -4.62 -6.84
N ASN A 38 -17.67 -4.32 -6.12
CA ASN A 38 -16.97 -3.04 -6.19
C ASN A 38 -15.52 -3.23 -6.65
N ILE A 39 -15.26 -2.95 -7.93
CA ILE A 39 -13.91 -3.00 -8.53
C ILE A 39 -13.13 -1.69 -8.27
N GLY A 40 -13.82 -0.60 -7.93
CA GLY A 40 -13.21 0.71 -7.69
C GLY A 40 -12.21 0.71 -6.53
N VAL A 41 -12.37 -0.21 -5.57
CA VAL A 41 -11.43 -0.41 -4.46
C VAL A 41 -10.01 -0.72 -4.95
N ALA A 42 -9.85 -1.47 -6.04
CA ALA A 42 -8.53 -1.71 -6.65
C ALA A 42 -7.94 -0.43 -7.28
N GLY A 43 -8.79 0.45 -7.81
CA GLY A 43 -8.39 1.75 -8.34
C GLY A 43 -7.81 2.66 -7.24
N PHE A 44 -8.44 2.71 -6.07
CA PHE A 44 -7.90 3.46 -4.92
C PHE A 44 -6.56 2.91 -4.44
N PHE A 45 -6.39 1.59 -4.44
CA PHE A 45 -5.11 0.96 -4.11
C PHE A 45 -4.01 1.33 -5.13
N ALA A 46 -4.33 1.31 -6.42
CA ALA A 46 -3.40 1.69 -7.49
C ALA A 46 -2.98 3.16 -7.38
N LEU A 47 -3.91 4.07 -7.06
CA LEU A 47 -3.59 5.49 -6.83
C LEU A 47 -2.61 5.68 -5.67
N GLY A 48 -2.85 5.02 -4.53
CA GLY A 48 -1.95 5.11 -3.38
C GLY A 48 -0.55 4.54 -3.67
N ALA A 49 -0.47 3.41 -4.40
CA ALA A 49 0.80 2.84 -4.84
C ALA A 49 1.56 3.80 -5.77
N TYR A 50 0.85 4.43 -6.72
CA TYR A 50 1.43 5.41 -7.63
C TYR A 50 1.94 6.67 -6.90
N THR A 51 1.16 7.20 -5.95
CA THR A 51 1.60 8.34 -5.11
C THR A 51 2.83 7.98 -4.29
N SER A 52 2.87 6.77 -3.72
CA SER A 52 4.03 6.29 -2.97
C SER A 52 5.26 6.19 -3.87
N ALA A 53 5.11 5.61 -5.07
CA ALA A 53 6.18 5.51 -6.05
C ALA A 53 6.72 6.88 -6.47
N LEU A 54 5.84 7.88 -6.68
CA LEU A 54 6.25 9.25 -6.99
C LEU A 54 7.06 9.89 -5.84
N MET A 55 6.69 9.62 -4.59
CA MET A 55 7.42 10.16 -3.43
C MET A 55 8.76 9.47 -3.17
N THR A 56 8.89 8.19 -3.53
CA THR A 56 10.11 7.41 -3.26
C THR A 56 11.09 7.34 -4.43
N THR A 57 10.63 7.63 -5.64
CA THR A 57 11.45 7.53 -6.86
C THR A 57 12.34 8.79 -7.01
N PRO A 58 13.63 8.64 -7.36
CA PRO A 58 14.49 9.77 -7.63
C PRO A 58 14.06 10.58 -8.87
N PRO A 59 14.42 11.88 -8.94
CA PRO A 59 14.16 12.71 -10.12
C PRO A 59 14.76 12.12 -11.39
N PRO A 60 14.12 12.27 -12.56
CA PRO A 60 14.63 11.74 -13.84
C PRO A 60 16.03 12.21 -14.21
N ASP A 61 16.44 13.40 -13.79
CA ASP A 61 17.76 14.00 -14.03
C ASP A 61 18.89 13.38 -13.21
N ALA A 62 18.58 12.71 -12.09
CA ALA A 62 19.57 12.08 -11.22
C ALA A 62 20.07 10.71 -11.74
N VAL A 63 19.52 10.20 -12.84
CA VAL A 63 19.83 8.87 -13.41
C VAL A 63 20.79 8.95 -14.61
N LEU A 64 21.02 10.16 -15.17
CA LEU A 64 21.81 10.38 -16.39
C LEU A 64 23.17 11.07 -16.16
N VAL A 65 23.64 11.17 -14.91
CA VAL A 65 24.95 11.74 -14.53
C VAL A 65 25.78 10.71 -13.77
#